data_AF-A0A9R0Q5W6-F1
#
_entry.id   AF-A0A9R0Q5W6-F1
#
_cell.length_a   1.000
_cell.length_b   1.000
_cell.length_c   1.000
_cell.angle_alpha   90.00
_cell.angle_beta   90.00
_cell.angle_gamma   90.00
#
_symmetry.space_group_name_H-M   'P 1'
#
loop_
_entity.id
_entity.type
_entity.pdbx_description
1 polymer ?
#
loop_
_entity_poly.entity_id
_entity_poly.type
_entity_poly.pdbx_seq_one_letter_code
_entity_poly.pdbx_strand_id
1 'polypeptide(L)'
;MSMEGMDGLNSSDGDSRGSSMPPANGADSSENESEDYSGVESQVFLWGEAGRKRNAAGEPAAAATRHARSLSMDSLMGKLSFSANGGEPSKFSLEFGSGEFTPAEMKRIMTDEKLAEMALADPKRVKRVLANRQSAARSKERRMRYIAELEHKVQILQTEATTLSAQLTHLQRDSSGLATHNNELKFRLQAMEQQAQLRDALNEALTGEVQRLKQSATSERGGDAGSSSNLAQQMQLRCQNQMLEMHKQQQQQQQQQQQQQLFVPVRGK
;
A
#
# COMPACT_ATOMS: atom_id res chain seq x y z
N MET A 1 -15.30 -52.72 -39.40
CA MET A 1 -15.99 -51.59 -38.76
C MET A 1 -15.07 -51.05 -37.68
N SER A 2 -14.39 -49.95 -37.96
CA SER A 2 -13.72 -49.13 -36.94
C SER A 2 -14.76 -48.19 -36.34
N MET A 3 -14.62 -47.87 -35.06
CA MET A 3 -14.99 -46.59 -34.43
C MET A 3 -14.43 -46.59 -33.00
N GLU A 4 -13.38 -45.80 -32.80
CA GLU A 4 -12.88 -45.35 -31.50
C GLU A 4 -13.93 -44.56 -30.68
N GLY A 5 -13.75 -44.59 -29.35
CA GLY A 5 -13.64 -43.37 -28.56
C GLY A 5 -14.83 -42.97 -27.71
N MET A 6 -14.71 -43.12 -26.39
CA MET A 6 -15.36 -42.26 -25.39
C MET A 6 -14.69 -42.45 -24.03
N ASP A 7 -13.87 -41.45 -23.64
CA ASP A 7 -13.40 -41.24 -22.29
C ASP A 7 -14.50 -40.58 -21.44
N GLY A 8 -14.62 -41.03 -20.19
CA GLY A 8 -15.51 -40.45 -19.19
C GLY A 8 -14.83 -40.47 -17.83
N LEU A 9 -14.24 -39.34 -17.48
CA LEU A 9 -13.60 -39.02 -16.19
C LEU A 9 -14.59 -39.20 -15.02
N ASN A 10 -14.13 -39.80 -13.93
CA ASN A 10 -14.60 -39.40 -12.60
C ASN A 10 -13.46 -39.43 -11.59
N SER A 11 -13.35 -38.33 -10.86
CA SER A 11 -12.33 -37.96 -9.90
C SER A 11 -12.85 -38.18 -8.48
N SER A 12 -11.99 -38.54 -7.54
CA SER A 12 -12.26 -38.40 -6.09
C SER A 12 -10.96 -38.22 -5.30
N ASP A 13 -10.68 -36.96 -4.99
CA ASP A 13 -10.36 -36.36 -3.68
C ASP A 13 -9.32 -36.93 -2.71
N GLY A 14 -8.50 -35.99 -2.21
CA GLY A 14 -8.18 -35.82 -0.78
C GLY A 14 -6.75 -36.18 -0.39
N ASP A 15 -5.84 -35.19 -0.27
CA ASP A 15 -5.42 -34.52 0.99
C ASP A 15 -4.52 -35.41 1.89
N SER A 16 -3.43 -34.98 2.55
CA SER A 16 -2.83 -33.68 2.83
C SER A 16 -1.50 -33.91 3.61
N ARG A 17 -0.56 -32.95 3.50
CA ARG A 17 0.40 -32.49 4.54
C ARG A 17 1.51 -33.43 5.07
N GLY A 18 2.76 -33.04 4.79
CA GLY A 18 3.94 -33.48 5.53
C GLY A 18 5.14 -32.55 5.29
N SER A 19 5.26 -31.50 6.11
CA SER A 19 6.40 -30.58 6.15
C SER A 19 7.62 -31.25 6.82
N SER A 20 8.80 -31.16 6.20
CA SER A 20 10.08 -31.46 6.86
C SER A 20 11.16 -30.50 6.35
N MET A 21 11.72 -29.73 7.29
CA MET A 21 12.84 -28.80 7.10
C MET A 21 14.17 -29.52 7.36
N PRO A 22 15.27 -29.21 6.64
CA PRO A 22 16.61 -29.70 6.98
C PRO A 22 17.34 -28.72 7.93
N PRO A 23 18.35 -29.17 8.70
CA PRO A 23 19.14 -28.30 9.57
C PRO A 23 20.33 -27.68 8.80
N ALA A 24 20.66 -26.43 9.13
CA ALA A 24 21.88 -25.76 8.66
C ALA A 24 22.90 -25.68 9.81
N ASN A 25 24.12 -26.18 9.54
CA ASN A 25 25.32 -26.09 10.38
C ASN A 25 26.47 -25.55 9.49
N GLY A 26 27.33 -24.70 10.04
CA GLY A 26 28.58 -24.19 9.43
C GLY A 26 28.58 -22.65 9.34
N ALA A 27 29.31 -21.91 10.21
CA ALA A 27 30.75 -21.60 10.11
C ALA A 27 31.05 -20.79 8.83
N ASP A 28 31.65 -19.59 8.81
CA ASP A 28 32.94 -19.20 9.38
C ASP A 28 33.23 -17.71 9.03
N SER A 29 34.02 -16.99 9.87
CA SER A 29 34.96 -15.88 9.60
C SER A 29 34.60 -14.66 8.71
N SER A 30 35.16 -13.45 8.81
CA SER A 30 36.09 -12.75 9.71
C SER A 30 36.09 -11.26 9.31
N GLU A 31 36.61 -10.43 10.20
CA GLU A 31 37.00 -9.01 10.15
C GLU A 31 37.47 -8.44 8.78
N ASN A 32 37.15 -7.17 8.45
CA ASN A 32 38.14 -6.07 8.46
C ASN A 32 37.55 -4.67 8.14
N GLU A 33 37.97 -3.71 8.98
CA GLU A 33 38.25 -2.25 8.89
C GLU A 33 37.69 -1.40 7.72
N SER A 34 36.88 -0.36 7.97
CA SER A 34 37.20 1.02 8.40
C SER A 34 37.51 1.97 7.23
N GLU A 35 36.78 3.08 7.13
CA GLU A 35 37.30 4.43 6.81
C GLU A 35 36.17 5.46 6.97
N ASP A 36 36.49 6.54 7.68
CA ASP A 36 35.66 7.66 8.10
C ASP A 36 35.93 8.85 7.16
N TYR A 37 34.89 9.55 6.67
CA TYR A 37 34.94 11.00 6.41
C TYR A 37 33.52 11.61 6.43
N SER A 38 33.38 12.60 7.29
CA SER A 38 32.21 13.43 7.59
C SER A 38 31.64 14.26 6.42
N GLY A 39 30.31 14.42 6.39
CA GLY A 39 29.63 15.39 5.50
C GLY A 39 28.11 15.50 5.74
N VAL A 40 27.74 16.36 6.70
CA VAL A 40 26.47 17.08 6.94
C VAL A 40 25.34 16.93 5.88
N GLU A 41 24.14 16.44 6.24
CA GLU A 41 22.93 17.23 6.58
C GLU A 41 21.64 16.38 6.65
N SER A 42 20.80 16.68 7.66
CA SER A 42 19.33 16.46 7.77
C SER A 42 18.67 15.17 7.28
N GLN A 43 18.26 14.29 8.21
CA GLN A 43 16.85 13.86 8.25
C GLN A 43 16.43 13.27 9.60
N VAL A 44 15.30 13.78 10.06
CA VAL A 44 14.54 13.44 11.28
C VAL A 44 13.91 12.05 11.15
N PHE A 45 14.21 11.13 12.09
CA PHE A 45 13.30 10.02 12.42
C PHE A 45 13.35 9.73 13.92
N LEU A 46 12.32 10.22 14.60
CA LEU A 46 11.90 9.85 15.94
C LEU A 46 11.14 8.52 15.83
N TRP A 47 11.56 7.49 16.56
CA TRP A 47 10.75 6.51 17.31
C TRP A 47 11.49 5.17 17.50
N GLY A 48 11.75 4.83 18.78
CA GLY A 48 11.66 3.45 19.26
C GLY A 48 12.97 2.74 19.62
N GLU A 49 13.60 3.10 20.74
CA GLU A 49 14.52 2.19 21.42
C GLU A 49 14.21 2.09 22.92
N ALA A 50 14.64 0.96 23.49
CA ALA A 50 14.79 0.64 24.90
C ALA A 50 13.61 -0.04 25.61
N GLY A 51 13.40 -1.31 25.26
CA GLY A 51 13.23 -2.32 26.30
C GLY A 51 14.53 -2.41 27.13
N ARG A 52 14.48 -2.00 28.41
CA ARG A 52 15.62 -2.16 29.33
C ARG A 52 15.12 -2.53 30.73
N LYS A 53 15.11 -3.84 31.02
CA LYS A 53 15.04 -4.39 32.38
C LYS A 53 16.43 -4.35 33.01
N ARG A 54 16.62 -3.63 34.12
CA ARG A 54 17.66 -3.91 35.13
C ARG A 54 17.17 -3.46 36.51
N ASN A 55 17.06 -4.42 37.43
CA ASN A 55 16.90 -4.17 38.87
C ASN A 55 18.27 -4.32 39.54
N ALA A 56 18.67 -3.38 40.41
CA ALA A 56 19.56 -3.62 41.56
C ALA A 56 19.65 -2.38 42.49
N ALA A 57 19.31 -2.62 43.77
CA ALA A 57 19.79 -2.06 45.04
C ALA A 57 20.12 -0.55 45.23
N GLY A 58 19.47 0.07 46.23
CA GLY A 58 20.15 0.96 47.20
C GLY A 58 19.63 2.41 47.34
N GLU A 59 19.00 2.68 48.49
CA GLU A 59 18.85 3.97 49.22
C GLU A 59 17.76 5.01 48.83
N PRO A 60 17.21 5.76 49.83
CA PRO A 60 15.88 6.34 49.78
C PRO A 60 15.91 7.87 49.54
N ALA A 61 15.17 8.35 48.55
CA ALA A 61 14.94 9.78 48.38
C ALA A 61 13.47 10.07 48.12
N ALA A 62 12.98 11.05 48.87
CA ALA A 62 11.59 11.37 49.06
C ALA A 62 10.93 12.01 47.82
N ALA A 63 9.61 11.85 47.84
CA ALA A 63 8.60 12.78 47.33
C ALA A 63 8.31 12.84 45.81
N ALA A 64 7.03 12.54 45.56
CA ALA A 64 6.14 13.22 44.61
C ALA A 64 5.95 12.59 43.22
N THR A 65 5.34 11.40 43.19
CA THR A 65 4.40 11.08 42.11
C THR A 65 2.98 11.19 42.67
N ARG A 66 2.41 12.39 42.54
CA ARG A 66 0.99 12.62 42.82
C ARG A 66 0.17 11.79 41.84
N HIS A 67 -0.50 10.76 42.34
CA HIS A 67 -1.57 10.10 41.60
C HIS A 67 -2.64 11.16 41.24
N ALA A 68 -2.71 11.54 39.97
CA ALA A 68 -3.87 12.23 39.42
C ALA A 68 -5.03 11.22 39.37
N ARG A 69 -5.74 11.08 40.50
CA ARG A 69 -7.06 10.46 40.52
C ARG A 69 -8.03 11.48 39.97
N SER A 70 -8.63 11.14 38.84
CA SER A 70 -9.70 11.87 38.16
C SER A 70 -10.73 12.43 39.15
N LEU A 71 -11.05 13.72 39.00
CA LEU A 71 -12.17 14.38 39.65
C LEU A 71 -13.45 13.61 39.32
N SER A 72 -14.15 13.19 40.37
CA SER A 72 -15.45 12.54 40.28
C SER A 72 -16.54 13.56 39.91
N MET A 73 -17.56 13.12 39.18
CA MET A 73 -18.76 13.90 38.82
C MET A 73 -19.78 13.92 39.98
N ASP A 74 -19.33 14.05 41.22
CA ASP A 74 -20.15 14.16 42.42
C ASP A 74 -20.43 15.63 42.75
N SER A 75 -21.12 16.34 41.87
CA SER A 75 -21.62 17.69 42.18
C SER A 75 -22.95 18.05 41.52
N LEU A 76 -23.77 17.05 41.14
CA LEU A 76 -25.12 17.31 40.61
C LEU A 76 -26.26 16.67 41.42
N MET A 77 -25.99 16.03 42.56
CA MET A 77 -27.05 15.49 43.45
C MET A 77 -27.04 16.10 44.86
N GLY A 78 -26.52 17.31 45.02
CA GLY A 78 -26.47 17.99 46.32
C GLY A 78 -27.62 18.95 46.63
N LYS A 79 -28.58 19.16 45.72
CA LYS A 79 -29.58 20.23 45.89
C LYS A 79 -30.97 19.89 45.34
N LEU A 80 -31.61 18.91 45.96
CA LEU A 80 -33.08 18.83 45.98
C LEU A 80 -33.52 19.13 47.42
N SER A 81 -33.68 20.41 47.70
CA SER A 81 -34.38 20.90 48.88
C SER A 81 -35.87 20.60 48.73
N PHE A 82 -36.34 19.50 49.31
CA PHE A 82 -37.77 19.31 49.55
C PHE A 82 -38.12 20.13 50.78
N SER A 83 -38.72 21.29 50.53
CA SER A 83 -39.30 22.15 51.54
C SER A 83 -40.30 21.33 52.36
N ALA A 84 -40.12 21.32 53.68
CA ALA A 84 -41.07 20.76 54.62
C ALA A 84 -42.37 21.59 54.56
N ASN A 85 -43.40 21.04 53.94
CA ASN A 85 -44.77 21.45 54.21
C ASN A 85 -45.68 20.22 54.17
N GLY A 86 -46.51 20.08 55.20
CA GLY A 86 -47.21 18.85 55.55
C GLY A 86 -48.07 18.27 54.43
N GLY A 87 -48.03 16.94 54.33
CA GLY A 87 -48.86 16.16 53.43
C GLY A 87 -48.17 14.86 53.04
N GLU A 88 -48.38 13.83 53.87
CA GLU A 88 -48.00 12.42 53.69
C GLU A 88 -46.51 12.15 53.39
N PRO A 89 -45.80 11.31 54.17
CA PRO A 89 -44.62 10.68 53.62
C PRO A 89 -45.11 9.87 52.43
N SER A 90 -44.85 10.36 51.21
CA SER A 90 -44.98 9.57 49.99
C SER A 90 -44.19 8.31 50.29
N LYS A 91 -44.95 7.29 50.62
CA LYS A 91 -44.52 5.93 50.82
C LYS A 91 -43.81 5.65 49.52
N PHE A 92 -42.48 5.76 49.51
CA PHE A 92 -41.64 4.97 48.63
C PHE A 92 -41.88 3.55 49.14
N SER A 93 -43.10 3.07 48.86
CA SER A 93 -43.66 1.83 49.34
C SER A 93 -42.69 0.86 48.77
N LEU A 94 -41.96 0.23 49.68
CA LEU A 94 -41.06 -0.87 49.45
C LEU A 94 -41.91 -2.10 49.06
N GLU A 95 -42.84 -1.90 48.14
CA GLU A 95 -43.80 -2.81 47.53
C GLU A 95 -43.10 -3.57 46.40
N PHE A 96 -41.83 -3.89 46.62
CA PHE A 96 -41.11 -4.90 45.86
C PHE A 96 -41.20 -6.26 46.56
N GLY A 97 -41.82 -6.30 47.74
CA GLY A 97 -41.99 -7.50 48.57
C GLY A 97 -43.25 -8.31 48.28
N SER A 98 -44.28 -7.74 47.64
CA SER A 98 -45.38 -8.53 47.10
C SER A 98 -44.89 -9.19 45.81
N GLY A 99 -45.23 -10.47 45.63
CA GLY A 99 -44.97 -11.21 44.41
C GLY A 99 -45.71 -10.68 43.18
N GLU A 100 -46.07 -9.39 43.13
CA GLU A 100 -46.83 -8.78 42.05
C GLU A 100 -46.07 -8.85 40.73
N PHE A 101 -46.59 -9.69 39.85
CA PHE A 101 -46.15 -9.83 38.48
C PHE A 101 -46.86 -8.76 37.65
N THR A 102 -46.13 -8.16 36.72
CA THR A 102 -46.77 -7.32 35.68
C THR A 102 -47.76 -8.17 34.86
N PRO A 103 -48.79 -7.59 34.22
CA PRO A 103 -49.73 -8.36 33.39
C PRO A 103 -49.04 -9.23 32.32
N ALA A 104 -47.92 -8.74 31.77
CA ALA A 104 -47.10 -9.48 30.81
C ALA A 104 -46.29 -10.62 31.45
N GLU A 105 -45.85 -10.49 32.70
CA GLU A 105 -45.24 -11.58 33.46
C GLU A 105 -46.27 -12.62 33.85
N MET A 106 -47.45 -12.19 34.31
CA MET A 106 -48.55 -13.09 34.67
C MET A 106 -48.98 -13.94 33.46
N LYS A 107 -49.12 -13.33 32.28
CA LYS A 107 -49.36 -14.09 31.04
C LYS A 107 -48.26 -15.12 30.74
N ARG A 108 -46.99 -14.79 30.97
CA ARG A 108 -45.85 -15.71 30.78
C ARG A 108 -45.83 -16.83 31.81
N ILE A 109 -46.30 -16.57 33.03
CA ILE A 109 -46.39 -17.56 34.10
C ILE A 109 -47.56 -18.50 33.85
N MET A 110 -48.73 -17.98 33.48
CA MET A 110 -49.93 -18.78 33.19
C MET A 110 -49.76 -19.70 31.98
N THR A 111 -48.85 -19.38 31.06
CA THR A 111 -48.56 -20.19 29.88
C THR A 111 -47.49 -21.25 30.10
N ASP A 112 -46.73 -21.18 31.20
CA ASP A 112 -45.64 -22.11 31.54
C ASP A 112 -46.01 -22.77 32.88
N GLU A 113 -46.55 -24.00 32.83
CA GLU A 113 -47.03 -24.77 34.00
C GLU A 113 -45.99 -24.82 35.12
N LYS A 114 -44.70 -24.97 34.77
CA LYS A 114 -43.60 -24.96 35.74
C LYS A 114 -43.38 -23.60 36.38
N LEU A 115 -43.52 -22.51 35.62
CA LEU A 115 -43.48 -21.17 36.21
C LEU A 115 -44.69 -20.91 37.10
N ALA A 116 -45.88 -21.40 36.74
CA ALA A 116 -47.10 -21.26 37.54
C ALA A 116 -46.97 -21.99 38.88
N GLU A 117 -46.54 -23.25 38.87
CA GLU A 117 -46.26 -24.04 40.09
C GLU A 117 -45.17 -23.38 40.95
N MET A 118 -44.06 -22.95 40.33
CA MET A 118 -43.01 -22.24 41.06
C MET A 118 -43.46 -20.89 41.60
N ALA A 119 -44.42 -20.21 40.97
CA ALA A 119 -44.92 -18.93 41.45
C ALA A 119 -45.79 -19.09 42.70
N LEU A 120 -46.51 -20.22 42.82
CA LEU A 120 -47.25 -20.58 44.03
C LEU A 120 -46.30 -20.92 45.19
N ALA A 121 -45.15 -21.56 44.91
CA ALA A 121 -44.16 -21.93 45.91
C ALA A 121 -43.19 -20.79 46.30
N ASP A 122 -42.63 -20.08 45.33
CA ASP A 122 -41.67 -18.97 45.50
C ASP A 122 -41.81 -17.92 44.37
N PRO A 123 -42.68 -16.92 44.54
CA PRO A 123 -42.89 -15.88 43.52
C PRO A 123 -41.64 -15.02 43.28
N LYS A 124 -40.76 -14.86 44.28
CA LYS A 124 -39.50 -14.09 44.14
C LYS A 124 -38.50 -14.80 43.25
N ARG A 125 -38.42 -16.13 43.33
CA ARG A 125 -37.62 -16.94 42.40
C ARG A 125 -38.13 -16.80 40.97
N VAL A 126 -39.44 -16.84 40.75
CA VAL A 126 -40.01 -16.67 39.40
C VAL A 126 -39.70 -15.29 38.83
N LYS A 127 -39.81 -14.22 39.62
CA LYS A 127 -39.36 -12.87 39.20
C LYS A 127 -37.90 -12.87 38.73
N ARG A 128 -36.98 -13.52 39.47
CA ARG A 128 -35.57 -13.63 39.06
C ARG A 128 -35.40 -14.41 37.76
N VAL A 129 -36.14 -15.51 37.58
CA VAL A 129 -36.10 -16.30 36.34
C VAL A 129 -36.57 -15.47 35.15
N LEU A 130 -37.69 -14.75 35.28
CA LEU A 130 -38.21 -13.91 34.19
C LEU A 130 -37.27 -12.75 33.85
N ALA A 131 -36.68 -12.11 34.86
CA ALA A 131 -35.68 -11.06 34.66
C ALA A 131 -34.42 -11.59 33.96
N ASN A 132 -33.90 -12.76 34.37
CA ASN A 132 -32.74 -13.39 33.72
C ASN A 132 -33.06 -13.86 32.30
N ARG A 133 -34.24 -14.45 32.05
CA ARG A 133 -34.70 -14.77 30.69
C ARG A 133 -34.72 -13.52 29.81
N GLN A 134 -35.24 -12.39 30.32
CA GLN A 134 -35.27 -11.13 29.58
C GLN A 134 -33.88 -10.55 29.32
N SER A 135 -32.97 -10.58 30.29
CA SER A 135 -31.60 -10.09 30.10
C SER A 135 -30.78 -10.98 29.17
N ALA A 136 -30.94 -12.31 29.26
CA ALA A 136 -30.35 -13.27 28.34
C ALA A 136 -30.85 -13.07 26.89
N ALA A 137 -32.16 -12.86 26.71
CA ALA A 137 -32.74 -12.54 25.41
C ALA A 137 -32.12 -11.26 24.81
N ARG A 138 -32.05 -10.17 25.59
CA ARG A 138 -31.40 -8.92 25.16
C ARG A 138 -29.90 -9.08 24.88
N SER A 139 -29.20 -9.90 25.66
CA SER A 139 -27.77 -10.19 25.43
C SER A 139 -27.57 -10.95 24.13
N LYS A 140 -28.38 -11.99 23.87
CA LYS A 140 -28.36 -12.73 22.60
C LYS A 140 -28.66 -11.81 21.42
N GLU A 141 -29.67 -10.94 21.56
CA GLU A 141 -30.05 -9.98 20.53
C GLU A 141 -28.91 -8.98 20.20
N ARG A 142 -28.26 -8.41 21.22
CA ARG A 142 -27.07 -7.56 21.03
C ARG A 142 -25.95 -8.32 20.33
N ARG A 143 -25.67 -9.56 20.75
CA ARG A 143 -24.64 -10.40 20.12
C ARG A 143 -24.96 -10.70 18.66
N MET A 144 -26.22 -11.02 18.35
CA MET A 144 -26.65 -11.26 16.96
C MET A 144 -26.49 -10.01 16.09
N ARG A 145 -26.86 -8.82 16.59
CA ARG A 145 -26.62 -7.56 15.87
C ARG A 145 -25.13 -7.32 15.62
N TYR A 146 -24.30 -7.47 16.65
CA TYR A 146 -22.85 -7.28 16.52
C TYR A 146 -22.23 -8.23 15.49
N ILE A 147 -22.66 -9.50 15.46
CA ILE A 147 -22.21 -10.47 14.45
C ILE A 147 -22.61 -9.99 13.05
N ALA A 148 -23.87 -9.62 12.83
CA ALA A 148 -24.34 -9.14 11.53
C ALA A 148 -23.63 -7.86 11.06
N GLU A 149 -23.36 -6.93 11.99
CA GLU A 149 -22.58 -5.71 11.71
C GLU A 149 -21.14 -6.03 11.27
N LEU A 150 -20.49 -6.99 11.94
CA LEU A 150 -19.15 -7.44 11.55
C LEU A 150 -19.15 -8.14 10.19
N GLU A 151 -20.12 -9.02 9.93
CA GLU A 151 -20.27 -9.70 8.63
C GLU A 151 -20.46 -8.68 7.50
N HIS A 152 -21.33 -7.68 7.71
CA HIS A 152 -21.53 -6.61 6.76
C HIS A 152 -20.26 -5.77 6.55
N LYS A 153 -19.51 -5.47 7.62
CA LYS A 153 -18.23 -4.75 7.51
C LYS A 153 -17.17 -5.54 6.73
N VAL A 154 -17.09 -6.85 6.94
CA VAL A 154 -16.22 -7.72 6.15
C VAL A 154 -16.59 -7.67 4.67
N GLN A 155 -17.89 -7.76 4.35
CA GLN A 155 -18.37 -7.68 2.97
C GLN A 155 -18.03 -6.34 2.31
N ILE A 156 -18.21 -5.23 3.02
CA ILE A 156 -17.83 -3.89 2.52
C ILE A 156 -16.33 -3.84 2.25
N LEU A 157 -15.50 -4.20 3.23
CA LEU A 157 -14.04 -4.13 3.09
C LEU A 157 -13.52 -5.02 1.95
N GLN A 158 -14.12 -6.20 1.75
CA GLN A 158 -13.79 -7.08 0.61
C GLN A 158 -14.16 -6.44 -0.73
N THR A 159 -15.32 -5.79 -0.80
CA THR A 159 -15.77 -5.08 -2.02
C THR A 159 -14.88 -3.88 -2.32
N GLU A 160 -14.50 -3.11 -1.30
CA GLU A 160 -13.55 -2.00 -1.40
C GLU A 160 -12.17 -2.49 -1.85
N ALA A 161 -11.65 -3.57 -1.25
CA ALA A 161 -10.38 -4.16 -1.64
C ALA A 161 -10.38 -4.62 -3.12
N THR A 162 -11.48 -5.24 -3.57
CA THR A 162 -11.66 -5.65 -4.96
C THR A 162 -11.67 -4.44 -5.90
N THR A 163 -12.41 -3.40 -5.52
CA THR A 163 -12.53 -2.15 -6.30
C THR A 163 -11.18 -1.44 -6.42
N LEU A 164 -10.45 -1.30 -5.30
CA LEU A 164 -9.12 -0.70 -5.28
C LEU A 164 -8.10 -1.52 -6.09
N SER A 165 -8.18 -2.85 -6.03
CA SER A 165 -7.31 -3.73 -6.83
C SER A 165 -7.55 -3.57 -8.33
N ALA A 166 -8.82 -3.40 -8.75
CA ALA A 166 -9.15 -3.11 -10.14
C ALA A 166 -8.60 -1.74 -10.60
N GLN A 167 -8.74 -0.71 -9.75
CA GLN A 167 -8.17 0.62 -10.02
C GLN A 167 -6.64 0.58 -10.14
N LEU A 168 -5.96 -0.12 -9.23
CA LEU A 168 -4.51 -0.30 -9.27
C LEU A 168 -4.07 -0.97 -10.58
N THR A 169 -4.75 -2.03 -10.98
CA THR A 169 -4.47 -2.73 -12.24
C THR A 169 -4.65 -1.82 -13.46
N HIS A 170 -5.66 -0.95 -13.45
CA HIS A 170 -5.86 0.03 -14.51
C HIS A 170 -4.73 1.05 -14.58
N LEU A 171 -4.36 1.65 -13.45
CA LEU A 171 -3.27 2.62 -13.40
C LEU A 171 -1.91 2.02 -13.76
N GLN A 172 -1.66 0.76 -13.38
CA GLN A 172 -0.45 0.04 -13.78
C GLN A 172 -0.38 -0.16 -15.30
N ARG A 173 -1.49 -0.54 -15.94
CA ARG A 173 -1.57 -0.64 -17.40
C ARG A 173 -1.32 0.71 -18.06
N ASP A 174 -1.98 1.76 -17.61
CA ASP A 174 -1.84 3.11 -18.18
C ASP A 174 -0.40 3.63 -18.03
N SER A 175 0.21 3.43 -16.85
CA SER A 175 1.60 3.80 -16.59
C SER A 175 2.57 3.06 -17.54
N SER A 176 2.37 1.76 -17.75
CA SER A 176 3.18 0.98 -18.69
C SER A 176 3.00 1.44 -20.15
N GLY A 177 1.77 1.80 -20.54
CA GLY A 177 1.47 2.34 -21.86
C GLY A 177 2.14 3.71 -22.09
N LEU A 178 2.03 4.61 -21.12
CA LEU A 178 2.69 5.92 -21.15
C LEU A 178 4.22 5.79 -21.18
N ALA A 179 4.81 4.86 -20.43
CA ALA A 179 6.25 4.61 -20.47
C ALA A 179 6.69 4.15 -21.88
N THR A 180 5.91 3.30 -22.53
CA THR A 180 6.17 2.83 -23.90
C THR A 180 6.10 3.99 -24.90
N HIS A 181 5.04 4.80 -24.85
CA HIS A 181 4.93 6.00 -25.71
C HIS A 181 6.03 7.01 -25.45
N ASN A 182 6.45 7.20 -24.20
CA ASN A 182 7.56 8.09 -23.86
C ASN A 182 8.87 7.62 -24.48
N ASN A 183 9.14 6.31 -24.44
CA ASN A 183 10.31 5.72 -25.08
C ASN A 183 10.26 5.90 -26.60
N GLU A 184 9.11 5.66 -27.24
CA GLU A 184 8.92 5.89 -28.68
C GLU A 184 9.18 7.35 -29.08
N LEU A 185 8.64 8.31 -28.32
CA LEU A 185 8.86 9.73 -28.57
C LEU A 185 10.32 10.12 -28.38
N LYS A 186 11.01 9.58 -27.37
CA LYS A 186 12.46 9.78 -27.19
C LYS A 186 13.25 9.26 -28.39
N PHE A 187 12.92 8.06 -28.89
CA PHE A 187 13.57 7.52 -30.08
C PHE A 187 13.34 8.39 -31.31
N ARG A 188 12.10 8.85 -31.50
CA ARG A 188 11.75 9.74 -32.61
C ARG A 188 12.49 11.08 -32.52
N LEU A 189 12.60 11.65 -31.33
CA LEU A 189 13.33 12.89 -31.09
C LEU A 189 14.82 12.73 -31.45
N GLN A 190 15.46 11.67 -30.95
CA GLN A 190 16.88 11.38 -31.27
C GLN A 190 17.11 11.21 -32.77
N ALA A 191 16.22 10.49 -33.46
CA ALA A 191 16.31 10.33 -34.91
C ALA A 191 16.21 11.67 -35.65
N MET A 192 15.31 12.55 -35.20
CA MET A 192 15.16 13.89 -35.76
C MET A 192 16.39 14.77 -35.49
N GLU A 193 16.99 14.69 -34.30
CA GLU A 193 18.22 15.41 -33.95
C GLU A 193 19.39 14.97 -34.85
N GLN A 194 19.58 13.66 -35.06
CA GLN A 194 20.59 13.16 -35.99
C GLN A 194 20.35 13.63 -37.42
N GLN A 195 19.09 13.64 -37.87
CA GLN A 195 18.73 14.13 -39.19
C GLN A 195 19.02 15.64 -39.34
N ALA A 196 18.81 16.43 -38.30
CA ALA A 196 19.14 17.86 -38.29
C ALA A 196 20.66 18.08 -38.38
N GLN A 197 21.45 17.35 -37.58
CA GLN A 197 22.91 17.42 -37.61
C GLN A 197 23.48 17.07 -39.00
N LEU A 198 22.95 16.04 -39.66
CA LEU A 198 23.35 15.70 -41.03
C LEU A 198 23.05 16.85 -41.99
N ARG A 199 21.87 17.47 -41.88
CA ARG A 199 21.50 18.61 -42.73
C ARG A 199 22.41 19.82 -42.49
N ASP A 200 22.74 20.11 -41.23
CA ASP A 200 23.62 21.22 -40.88
C ASP A 200 25.04 21.00 -41.42
N ALA A 201 25.59 19.79 -41.27
CA ALA A 201 26.89 19.42 -41.81
C ALA A 201 26.93 19.53 -43.36
N LEU A 202 25.86 19.09 -44.04
CA LEU A 202 25.74 19.24 -45.48
C LEU A 202 25.64 20.71 -45.92
N ASN A 203 24.88 21.53 -45.18
CA ASN A 203 24.77 22.96 -45.44
C ASN A 203 26.10 23.69 -45.23
N GLU A 204 26.85 23.34 -44.18
CA GLU A 204 28.18 23.90 -43.92
C GLU A 204 29.16 23.52 -45.02
N ALA A 205 29.19 22.24 -45.42
CA ALA A 205 30.03 21.77 -46.52
C ALA A 205 29.71 22.48 -47.85
N LEU A 206 28.42 22.62 -48.18
CA LEU A 206 27.99 23.34 -49.38
C LEU A 206 28.37 24.83 -49.32
N THR A 207 28.19 25.46 -48.16
CA THR A 207 28.56 26.87 -47.95
C THR A 207 30.07 27.07 -48.12
N GLY A 208 30.87 26.17 -47.56
CA GLY A 208 32.32 26.16 -47.74
C GLY A 208 32.73 26.01 -49.20
N GLU A 209 32.08 25.11 -49.94
CA GLU A 209 32.32 24.90 -51.36
C GLU A 209 31.97 26.13 -52.21
N VAL A 210 30.82 26.77 -51.93
CA VAL A 210 30.44 28.03 -52.57
C VAL A 210 31.48 29.12 -52.29
N GLN A 211 31.97 29.23 -51.06
CA GLN A 211 32.99 30.21 -50.69
C GLN A 211 34.32 29.96 -51.41
N ARG A 212 34.72 28.69 -51.58
CA ARG A 212 35.92 28.28 -52.31
C ARG A 212 35.82 28.56 -53.81
N LEU A 213 34.67 28.24 -54.42
CA LEU A 213 34.39 28.55 -55.82
C LEU A 213 34.40 30.06 -56.08
N LYS A 214 33.86 30.87 -55.16
CA LYS A 214 33.96 32.33 -55.23
C LYS A 214 35.41 32.84 -55.18
N GLN A 215 36.23 32.29 -54.30
CA GLN A 215 37.65 32.67 -54.19
C GLN A 215 38.45 32.30 -55.44
N SER A 216 38.28 31.08 -55.96
CA SER A 216 38.95 30.63 -57.18
C SER A 216 38.52 31.43 -58.42
N ALA A 217 37.22 31.71 -58.60
CA ALA A 217 36.75 32.57 -59.69
C ALA A 217 37.31 34.00 -59.59
N THR A 218 37.57 34.51 -58.39
CA THR A 218 38.20 35.81 -58.17
C THR A 218 39.72 35.75 -58.44
N SER A 219 40.37 34.62 -58.10
CA SER A 219 41.80 34.41 -58.27
C SER A 219 42.20 34.04 -59.70
N GLU A 220 41.36 33.37 -60.48
CA GLU A 220 41.58 33.08 -61.91
C GLU A 220 41.59 34.36 -62.78
N ARG A 221 41.28 35.53 -62.20
CA ARG A 221 41.55 36.85 -62.78
C ARG A 221 43.04 37.23 -62.72
N GLY A 222 43.88 36.49 -61.97
CA GLY A 222 45.34 36.61 -61.87
C GLY A 222 45.99 35.22 -61.80
N GLY A 223 46.36 34.67 -62.96
CA GLY A 223 46.59 33.24 -63.16
C GLY A 223 47.75 32.58 -62.39
N ASP A 224 47.51 31.35 -61.93
CA ASP A 224 48.45 30.21 -61.90
C ASP A 224 47.69 28.90 -61.59
N ALA A 225 47.68 27.92 -62.51
CA ALA A 225 46.72 26.80 -62.54
C ALA A 225 47.24 25.46 -61.97
N GLY A 226 48.48 25.40 -61.44
CA GLY A 226 49.16 24.14 -61.13
C GLY A 226 48.79 23.46 -59.79
N SER A 227 48.37 24.20 -58.76
CA SER A 227 48.23 23.68 -57.38
C SER A 227 46.82 23.19 -56.98
N SER A 228 45.80 23.43 -57.81
CA SER A 228 44.38 23.25 -57.44
C SER A 228 43.93 21.78 -57.31
N SER A 229 44.52 20.86 -58.08
CA SER A 229 44.07 19.46 -58.15
C SER A 229 44.32 18.65 -56.86
N ASN A 230 45.49 18.81 -56.23
CA ASN A 230 45.83 18.05 -55.03
C ASN A 230 44.98 18.43 -53.81
N LEU A 231 44.61 19.71 -53.68
CA LEU A 231 43.78 20.19 -52.57
C LEU A 231 42.34 19.68 -52.68
N ALA A 232 41.78 19.63 -53.89
CA ALA A 232 40.44 19.08 -54.13
C ALA A 232 40.35 17.59 -53.76
N GLN A 233 41.38 16.81 -54.12
CA GLN A 233 41.42 15.37 -53.83
C GLN A 233 41.57 15.07 -52.34
N GLN A 234 42.41 15.84 -51.62
CA GLN A 234 42.56 15.72 -50.17
C GLN A 234 41.26 16.04 -49.42
N MET A 235 40.51 17.05 -49.88
CA MET A 235 39.27 17.46 -49.24
C MET A 235 38.14 16.43 -49.45
N GLN A 236 38.07 15.80 -50.62
CA GLN A 236 37.12 14.73 -50.88
C GLN A 236 37.33 13.51 -49.98
N LEU A 237 38.60 13.16 -49.70
CA LEU A 237 38.95 12.13 -48.72
C LEU A 237 38.54 12.53 -47.30
N ARG A 238 38.66 13.80 -46.92
CA ARG A 238 38.25 14.27 -45.59
C ARG A 238 36.73 14.18 -45.39
N CYS A 239 35.96 14.58 -46.40
CA CYS A 239 34.49 14.46 -46.37
C CYS A 239 34.02 13.00 -46.29
N GLN A 240 34.66 12.11 -47.06
CA GLN A 240 34.32 10.68 -47.05
C GLN A 240 34.60 10.02 -45.69
N ASN A 241 35.72 10.36 -45.04
CA ASN A 241 36.06 9.85 -43.71
C ASN A 241 35.07 10.31 -42.63
N GLN A 242 34.64 11.58 -42.68
CA GLN A 242 33.68 12.11 -41.71
C GLN A 242 32.31 11.42 -41.82
N MET A 243 31.87 11.10 -43.05
CA MET A 243 30.65 10.31 -43.26
C MET A 243 30.78 8.89 -42.69
N LEU A 244 31.94 8.27 -42.85
CA LEU A 244 32.19 6.91 -42.35
C LEU A 244 32.16 6.84 -40.82
N GLU A 245 32.76 7.83 -40.15
CA GLU A 245 32.73 7.93 -38.68
C GLU A 245 31.30 8.08 -38.15
N MET A 246 30.48 8.90 -38.81
CA MET A 246 29.09 9.08 -38.41
C MET A 246 28.28 7.78 -38.58
N HIS A 247 28.51 7.05 -39.68
CA HIS A 247 27.85 5.76 -39.92
C HIS A 247 28.23 4.71 -38.86
N LYS A 248 29.50 4.72 -38.42
CA LYS A 248 29.99 3.83 -37.36
C LYS A 248 29.35 4.16 -35.99
N GLN A 249 29.14 5.45 -35.70
CA GLN A 249 28.45 5.89 -34.48
C GLN A 249 26.97 5.45 -34.48
N GLN A 250 26.29 5.54 -35.62
CA GLN A 250 24.92 5.07 -35.78
C GLN A 250 24.78 3.57 -35.50
N GLN A 251 25.75 2.76 -35.96
CA GLN A 251 25.74 1.31 -35.76
C GLN A 251 25.99 0.91 -34.29
N GLN A 252 26.86 1.63 -33.58
CA GLN A 252 27.11 1.40 -32.14
C GLN A 252 25.88 1.72 -31.27
N GLN A 253 25.14 2.78 -31.59
CA GLN A 253 23.91 3.10 -30.86
C GLN A 253 22.79 2.09 -31.11
N GLN A 254 22.69 1.52 -32.32
CA GLN A 254 21.75 0.44 -32.62
C GLN A 254 22.03 -0.83 -31.79
N GLN A 255 23.30 -1.12 -31.46
CA GLN A 255 23.63 -2.22 -30.55
C GLN A 255 23.24 -1.93 -29.09
N GLN A 256 23.39 -0.69 -28.62
CA GLN A 256 22.88 -0.30 -27.29
C GLN A 256 21.35 -0.35 -27.22
N GLN A 257 20.64 -0.11 -28.33
CA GLN A 257 19.18 -0.27 -28.42
C GLN A 257 18.74 -1.73 -28.19
N GLN A 258 19.47 -2.73 -28.70
CA GLN A 258 19.13 -4.14 -28.46
C GLN A 258 19.33 -4.54 -26.99
N GLN A 259 20.35 -3.99 -26.33
CA GLN A 259 20.62 -4.32 -24.93
C GLN A 259 19.58 -3.74 -23.95
N GLN A 260 19.06 -2.55 -24.22
CA GLN A 260 18.05 -1.93 -23.35
C GLN A 260 16.65 -2.57 -23.48
N GLN A 261 16.32 -3.18 -24.62
CA GLN A 261 15.09 -3.97 -24.78
C GLN A 261 15.13 -5.31 -24.04
N LEU A 262 16.33 -5.83 -23.74
CA LEU A 262 16.51 -7.06 -22.95
C LEU A 262 16.37 -6.84 -21.43
N PHE A 263 16.39 -5.59 -20.96
CA PHE A 263 16.31 -5.24 -19.54
C PHE A 263 14.94 -4.60 -19.21
N VAL A 264 13.85 -5.28 -19.55
CA VAL A 264 12.55 -5.01 -18.92
C VAL A 264 12.50 -5.87 -17.66
N PRO A 265 12.65 -5.31 -16.44
CA PRO A 265 12.49 -6.10 -15.24
C PRO A 265 11.04 -6.60 -15.18
N VAL A 266 10.88 -7.91 -15.41
CA VAL A 266 9.67 -8.63 -15.04
C VAL A 266 9.58 -8.56 -13.52
N ARG A 267 8.89 -7.54 -12.98
CA ARG A 267 8.54 -7.53 -11.57
C ARG A 267 7.52 -8.64 -11.36
N GLY A 268 7.92 -9.58 -10.51
CA GLY A 268 7.28 -10.86 -10.26
C GLY A 268 5.80 -10.79 -9.91
N LYS A 269 5.14 -11.89 -10.26
CA LYS A 269 3.85 -12.33 -9.72
C LYS A 269 3.95 -12.56 -8.21
#